data_AF-A0A6G9GZP8-F1
#
_entry.id   AF-A0A6G9GZP8-F1
#
_cell.length_a   1.000
_cell.length_b   1.000
_cell.length_c   1.000
_cell.angle_alpha   90.00
_cell.angle_beta   90.00
_cell.angle_gamma   90.00
#
_symmetry.space_group_name_H-M   'P 1'
#
loop_
_entity.id
_entity.type
_entity.pdbx_description
1 polymer ?
#
loop_
_entity_poly.entity_id
_entity_poly.type
_entity_poly.pdbx_seq_one_letter_code
_entity_poly.pdbx_strand_id
1 'polypeptide(L)'
;MAVPERLRGRPVRIEAWGWIGSLGFEVVGVTEPQGRYTENDAGSSGIGREKSHILLVPGQCESVRIKRGWKMSGRWKIRFADAMPAEPLPPKAKGATSRLFRCPAPGTRLAVEFGDSGGRLTVYNEEGRRIATLAGREHQFNDAVVIPKVKGLLAVESTVAKWGPMTHWSLRTEPTTATS
;
A
#
# COMPACT_ATOMS: atom_id res chain seq x y z
N MET A 1 11.48 -11.70 10.55
CA MET A 1 10.53 -11.09 11.51
C MET A 1 9.18 -11.77 11.34
N ALA A 2 8.75 -12.57 12.31
CA ALA A 2 7.48 -13.30 12.21
C ALA A 2 6.28 -12.34 12.16
N VAL A 3 5.25 -12.71 11.39
CA VAL A 3 3.95 -12.04 11.48
C VAL A 3 3.37 -12.33 12.86
N PRO A 4 2.98 -11.29 13.65
CA PRO A 4 2.44 -11.49 14.98
C PRO A 4 1.23 -12.44 14.97
N GLU A 5 1.16 -13.36 15.93
CA GLU A 5 0.14 -14.42 15.95
C GLU A 5 -1.28 -13.86 15.96
N ARG A 6 -1.50 -12.78 16.72
CA ARG A 6 -2.78 -12.06 16.78
C ARG A 6 -3.26 -11.48 15.45
N LEU A 7 -2.36 -11.36 14.47
CA LEU A 7 -2.65 -10.85 13.13
C LEU A 7 -2.77 -11.98 12.09
N ARG A 8 -2.43 -13.23 12.46
CA ARG A 8 -2.60 -14.38 11.57
C ARG A 8 -4.09 -14.57 11.26
N GLY A 9 -4.40 -14.89 10.01
CA GLY A 9 -5.78 -15.03 9.52
C GLY A 9 -6.47 -13.70 9.17
N ARG A 10 -5.79 -12.56 9.33
CA ARG A 10 -6.32 -11.23 8.97
C ARG A 10 -5.44 -10.56 7.92
N PRO A 11 -5.97 -9.61 7.14
CA PRO A 11 -5.13 -8.77 6.30
C PRO A 11 -4.20 -7.92 7.17
N VAL A 12 -2.92 -7.94 6.83
CA VAL A 12 -1.87 -7.27 7.62
C VAL A 12 -1.33 -6.09 6.83
N ARG A 13 -1.29 -4.92 7.47
CA ARG A 13 -0.54 -3.77 6.99
C ARG A 13 0.86 -3.82 7.58
N ILE A 14 1.86 -3.79 6.72
CA ILE A 14 3.23 -3.48 7.10
C ILE A 14 3.48 -2.00 6.79
N GLU A 15 3.95 -1.28 7.80
CA GLU A 15 4.58 0.02 7.63
C GLU A 15 6.10 -0.15 7.59
N ALA A 16 6.73 0.25 6.49
CA ALA A 16 8.17 0.12 6.28
C ALA A 16 8.79 1.50 5.99
N TRP A 17 9.81 1.90 6.76
CA TRP A 17 10.53 3.16 6.52
C TRP A 17 12.00 3.10 6.95
N GLY A 18 12.83 3.85 6.24
CA GLY A 18 14.25 3.98 6.51
C GLY A 18 14.58 5.18 7.40
N TRP A 19 15.88 5.48 7.46
CA TRP A 19 16.41 6.70 8.06
C TRP A 19 16.63 7.78 7.00
N ILE A 20 16.85 9.01 7.45
CA ILE A 20 17.17 10.12 6.54
C ILE A 20 18.43 9.78 5.71
N GLY A 21 18.38 9.99 4.40
CA GLY A 21 19.46 9.68 3.46
C GLY A 21 19.58 8.20 3.05
N SER A 22 18.65 7.32 3.47
CA SER A 22 18.58 5.94 2.96
C SER A 22 17.85 5.89 1.62
N LEU A 23 18.29 5.02 0.71
CA LEU A 23 17.59 4.71 -0.56
C LEU A 23 16.42 3.75 -0.37
N GLY A 24 16.07 3.41 0.86
CA GLY A 24 15.03 2.45 1.20
C GLY A 24 15.54 1.01 1.24
N PHE A 25 14.61 0.07 1.41
CA PHE A 25 14.89 -1.36 1.47
C PHE A 25 13.75 -2.22 0.93
N GLU A 26 14.09 -3.42 0.48
CA GLU A 26 13.13 -4.44 0.02
C GLU A 26 12.64 -5.29 1.19
N VAL A 27 11.34 -5.60 1.19
CA VAL A 27 10.67 -6.50 2.13
C VAL A 27 10.23 -7.73 1.35
N VAL A 28 10.70 -8.90 1.78
CA VAL A 28 10.29 -10.18 1.20
C VAL A 28 9.46 -10.97 2.22
N GLY A 29 8.37 -11.56 1.75
CA GLY A 29 7.59 -12.54 2.52
C GLY A 29 8.27 -13.91 2.46
N VAL A 30 8.27 -14.61 3.58
CA VAL A 30 8.82 -15.96 3.74
C VAL A 30 7.71 -16.90 4.15
N THR A 31 7.67 -18.06 3.49
CA THR A 31 6.79 -19.19 3.84
C THR A 31 7.59 -20.48 3.84
N GLU A 32 7.28 -21.39 4.76
CA GLU A 32 7.87 -22.74 4.83
C GLU A 32 6.82 -23.85 4.73
N PRO A 33 6.03 -23.90 3.63
CA PRO A 33 5.06 -24.99 3.45
C PRO A 33 5.80 -26.32 3.39
N GLN A 34 5.44 -27.25 4.27
CA GLN A 34 6.02 -28.60 4.34
C GLN A 34 7.56 -28.59 4.50
N GLY A 35 8.10 -27.56 5.17
CA GLY A 35 9.55 -27.42 5.40
C GLY A 35 10.34 -26.88 4.21
N ARG A 36 9.69 -26.47 3.11
CA ARG A 36 10.35 -25.86 1.97
C ARG A 36 10.38 -24.34 2.10
N TYR A 37 11.58 -23.79 2.30
CA TYR A 37 11.80 -22.35 2.31
C TYR A 37 11.46 -21.71 0.96
N THR A 38 10.59 -20.70 0.98
CA THR A 38 10.21 -19.90 -0.18
C THR A 38 10.20 -18.42 0.18
N GLU A 39 10.68 -17.59 -0.74
CA GLU A 39 10.66 -16.14 -0.63
C GLU A 39 9.88 -15.53 -1.79
N ASN A 40 9.00 -14.59 -1.48
CA ASN A 40 8.26 -13.81 -2.46
C ASN A 40 8.44 -12.32 -2.18
N ASP A 41 8.51 -11.51 -3.23
CA ASP A 41 8.52 -10.06 -3.06
C ASP A 41 7.21 -9.59 -2.40
N ALA A 42 7.34 -8.85 -1.31
CA ALA A 42 6.20 -8.24 -0.63
C ALA A 42 6.11 -6.74 -0.90
N GLY A 43 7.20 -6.09 -1.33
CA GLY A 43 7.27 -4.65 -1.56
C GLY A 43 8.51 -4.01 -0.97
N SER A 44 8.50 -2.68 -0.84
CA SER A 44 9.66 -1.92 -0.38
C SER A 44 9.29 -0.71 0.47
N SER A 45 10.26 -0.19 1.22
CA SER A 45 10.12 1.08 1.93
C SER A 45 10.25 2.27 0.99
N GLY A 46 9.80 3.44 1.44
CA GLY A 46 10.14 4.70 0.79
C GLY A 46 11.62 5.07 0.90
N ILE A 47 11.99 6.10 0.13
CA ILE A 47 13.28 6.79 0.28
C ILE A 47 13.25 7.65 1.55
N GLY A 48 14.36 7.70 2.27
CA GLY A 48 14.48 8.48 3.50
C GLY A 48 13.55 7.98 4.61
N ARG A 49 12.75 8.91 5.16
CA ARG A 49 11.77 8.62 6.24
C ARG A 49 10.36 8.37 5.73
N GLU A 50 10.16 8.30 4.42
CA GLU A 50 8.84 8.02 3.88
C GLU A 50 8.41 6.59 4.21
N LYS A 51 7.23 6.47 4.81
CA LYS A 51 6.63 5.18 5.13
C LYS A 51 5.97 4.62 3.87
N SER A 52 6.23 3.37 3.51
CA SER A 52 5.36 2.62 2.60
C SER A 52 4.36 1.80 3.39
N HIS A 53 3.13 1.65 2.87
CA HIS A 53 2.20 0.62 3.33
C HIS A 53 2.24 -0.57 2.38
N ILE A 54 2.50 -1.75 2.92
CA ILE A 54 2.44 -3.02 2.20
C ILE A 54 1.25 -3.81 2.76
N LEU A 55 0.32 -4.24 1.90
CA LEU A 55 -0.79 -5.10 2.29
C LEU A 55 -0.40 -6.57 2.06
N LEU A 56 -0.50 -7.36 3.12
CA LEU A 56 -0.42 -8.82 3.06
C LEU A 56 -1.82 -9.41 3.26
N VAL A 57 -2.21 -10.33 2.39
CA VAL A 57 -3.44 -11.11 2.60
C VAL A 57 -3.22 -12.21 3.65
N PRO A 58 -4.28 -12.69 4.31
CA PRO A 58 -4.16 -13.81 5.26
C PRO A 58 -3.41 -15.00 4.65
N GLY A 59 -2.41 -15.50 5.35
CA GLY A 59 -1.62 -16.67 4.91
C GLY A 59 -0.63 -16.40 3.78
N GLN A 60 -0.47 -15.15 3.31
CA GLN A 60 0.50 -14.82 2.26
C GLN A 60 1.95 -15.09 2.68
N CYS A 61 2.26 -14.82 3.95
CA CYS A 61 3.55 -15.20 4.53
C CYS A 61 3.47 -15.44 6.04
N GLU A 62 4.44 -16.21 6.54
CA GLU A 62 4.59 -16.51 7.97
C GLU A 62 5.54 -15.51 8.65
N SER A 63 6.52 -15.01 7.89
CA SER A 63 7.43 -13.98 8.32
C SER A 63 7.84 -13.08 7.17
N VAL A 64 8.45 -11.94 7.48
CA VAL A 64 9.11 -11.08 6.49
C VAL A 64 10.60 -10.94 6.79
N ARG A 65 11.38 -10.77 5.73
CA ARG A 65 12.81 -10.45 5.78
C ARG A 65 13.10 -9.21 4.96
N ILE A 66 14.28 -8.66 5.14
CA ILE A 66 14.77 -7.51 4.40
C ILE A 66 15.95 -7.98 3.56
N LYS A 67 15.89 -7.80 2.24
CA LYS A 67 16.85 -8.43 1.31
C LYS A 67 17.83 -7.46 0.65
N ARG A 68 17.54 -6.15 0.60
CA ARG A 68 18.41 -5.12 0.00
C ARG A 68 18.23 -3.77 0.66
N GLY A 69 19.31 -2.99 0.77
CA GLY A 69 19.30 -1.58 1.11
C GLY A 69 20.71 -1.00 1.16
N TRP A 70 20.88 0.24 0.72
CA TRP A 70 22.19 0.91 0.81
C TRP A 70 22.37 1.46 2.24
N LYS A 71 23.49 1.15 2.91
CA LYS A 71 23.78 1.53 4.32
C LYS A 71 22.73 0.97 5.31
N MET A 72 22.51 -0.35 5.27
CA MET A 72 21.51 -1.10 6.05
C MET A 72 21.84 -1.36 7.53
N SER A 73 23.03 -0.99 8.03
CA SER A 73 23.39 -1.27 9.43
C SER A 73 22.54 -0.42 10.40
N GLY A 74 21.46 -1.04 10.91
CA GLY A 74 20.71 -0.59 12.10
C GLY A 74 19.72 0.55 11.92
N ARG A 75 19.30 0.90 10.70
CA ARG A 75 18.55 2.14 10.43
C ARG A 75 17.27 1.99 9.59
N TRP A 76 16.56 0.89 9.78
CA TRP A 76 15.24 0.64 9.19
C TRP A 76 14.24 0.27 10.27
N LYS A 77 12.94 0.49 9.99
CA LYS A 77 11.86 0.14 10.90
C LYS A 77 10.72 -0.53 10.11
N ILE A 78 10.21 -1.61 10.68
CA ILE A 78 9.01 -2.30 10.21
C ILE A 78 8.02 -2.38 11.37
N ARG A 79 6.76 -2.06 11.11
CA ARG A 79 5.65 -2.24 12.06
C ARG A 79 4.52 -3.02 11.39
N PHE A 80 4.08 -4.09 12.05
CA PHE A 80 2.89 -4.84 11.67
C PHE A 80 1.66 -4.27 12.36
N ALA A 81 0.56 -4.13 11.63
CA ALA A 81 -0.75 -3.75 12.15
C ALA A 81 -1.85 -4.52 11.40
N ASP A 82 -3.03 -4.62 12.02
CA ASP A 82 -4.24 -4.99 11.30
C ASP A 82 -4.50 -3.94 10.20
N ALA A 83 -4.82 -4.38 8.98
CA ALA A 83 -5.03 -3.47 7.87
C ALA A 83 -6.40 -2.77 7.93
N MET A 84 -7.42 -3.40 8.54
CA MET A 84 -8.80 -2.89 8.53
C MET A 84 -9.03 -1.59 9.31
N PRO A 85 -8.39 -1.33 10.47
CA PRO A 85 -8.44 -0.02 11.12
C PRO A 85 -7.51 0.98 10.40
N ALA A 86 -7.51 1.01 9.07
CA ALA A 86 -6.85 2.03 8.28
C ALA A 86 -7.44 3.40 8.57
N GLU A 87 -6.59 4.42 8.43
CA GLU A 87 -6.95 5.81 8.59
C GLU A 87 -7.95 6.22 7.50
N PRO A 88 -8.92 7.10 7.80
CA PRO A 88 -9.78 7.66 6.77
C PRO A 88 -8.96 8.44 5.76
N LEU A 89 -9.39 8.44 4.49
CA LEU A 89 -8.80 9.29 3.47
C LEU A 89 -9.08 10.77 3.84
N PRO A 90 -8.05 11.61 4.06
CA PRO A 90 -8.27 13.04 4.27
C PRO A 90 -8.78 13.69 2.98
N PRO A 91 -9.39 14.90 3.05
CA PRO A 91 -9.93 15.59 1.87
C PRO A 91 -8.92 15.79 0.73
N LYS A 92 -7.64 15.91 1.10
CA LYS A 92 -6.50 15.92 0.19
C LYS A 92 -5.39 15.07 0.76
N ALA A 93 -4.89 14.12 -0.01
CA ALA A 93 -3.74 13.29 0.30
C ALA A 93 -2.71 13.37 -0.83
N LYS A 94 -1.42 13.30 -0.50
CA LYS A 94 -0.34 13.19 -1.48
C LYS A 94 0.84 12.42 -0.90
N GLY A 95 1.67 11.86 -1.76
CA GLY A 95 2.89 11.17 -1.35
C GLY A 95 3.72 10.67 -2.53
N ALA A 96 4.85 10.03 -2.20
CA ALA A 96 5.75 9.38 -3.16
C ALA A 96 5.96 7.90 -2.79
N THR A 97 5.04 7.32 -2.04
CA THR A 97 5.07 5.94 -1.57
C THR A 97 3.67 5.36 -1.48
N SER A 98 3.55 4.04 -1.64
CA SER A 98 2.30 3.32 -1.47
C SER A 98 1.61 3.60 -0.12
N ARG A 99 0.28 3.72 -0.15
CA ARG A 99 -0.56 4.04 1.00
C ARG A 99 -1.83 3.22 1.00
N LEU A 100 -2.38 3.04 2.21
CA LEU A 100 -3.66 2.39 2.46
C LEU A 100 -4.51 3.34 3.28
N PHE A 101 -5.76 3.49 2.87
CA PHE A 101 -6.80 4.23 3.56
C PHE A 101 -8.02 3.33 3.75
N ARG A 102 -8.87 3.66 4.71
CA ARG A 102 -10.23 3.12 4.72
C ARG A 102 -10.95 3.55 3.45
N CYS A 103 -11.67 2.63 2.82
CA CYS A 103 -12.43 2.96 1.62
C CYS A 103 -13.46 4.06 1.94
N PRO A 104 -13.53 5.16 1.16
CA PRO A 104 -14.56 6.19 1.33
C PRO A 104 -15.97 5.64 1.12
N ALA A 105 -16.98 6.46 1.41
CA ALA A 105 -18.36 6.07 1.14
C ALA A 105 -18.57 5.78 -0.37
N PRO A 106 -19.40 4.79 -0.73
CA PRO A 106 -19.77 4.54 -2.13
C PRO A 106 -20.31 5.80 -2.80
N GLY A 107 -19.96 6.02 -4.07
CA GLY A 107 -20.33 7.21 -4.82
C GLY A 107 -19.44 8.44 -4.56
N THR A 108 -18.51 8.36 -3.61
CA THR A 108 -17.50 9.41 -3.42
C THR A 108 -16.68 9.56 -4.71
N ARG A 109 -16.56 10.79 -5.20
CA ARG A 109 -15.74 11.12 -6.37
C ARG A 109 -14.36 11.57 -5.93
N LEU A 110 -13.32 10.97 -6.51
CA LEU A 110 -11.93 11.28 -6.22
C LEU A 110 -11.25 11.77 -7.49
N ALA A 111 -10.67 12.96 -7.44
CA ALA A 111 -9.65 13.36 -8.40
C ALA A 111 -8.35 12.64 -8.04
N VAL A 112 -7.75 11.97 -9.01
CA VAL A 112 -6.57 11.11 -8.85
C VAL A 112 -5.50 11.58 -9.81
N GLU A 113 -4.32 11.81 -9.27
CA GLU A 113 -3.13 12.16 -10.05
C GLU A 113 -2.00 11.18 -9.77
N PHE A 114 -1.40 10.64 -10.82
CA PHE A 114 -0.14 9.90 -10.77
C PHE A 114 0.89 10.59 -11.65
N GLY A 115 2.12 10.68 -11.16
CA GLY A 115 3.25 11.25 -11.89
C GLY A 115 3.75 10.40 -13.05
N ASP A 116 4.93 10.73 -13.56
CA ASP A 116 5.46 10.20 -14.82
C ASP A 116 5.66 8.67 -14.83
N SER A 117 5.95 8.06 -13.67
CA SER A 117 6.07 6.60 -13.56
C SER A 117 4.72 5.90 -13.30
N GLY A 118 3.64 6.67 -13.30
CA GLY A 118 2.28 6.20 -13.08
C GLY A 118 2.01 5.67 -11.68
N GLY A 119 0.93 4.90 -11.58
CA GLY A 119 0.41 4.37 -10.34
C GLY A 119 -0.91 3.66 -10.55
N ARG A 120 -1.42 3.04 -9.48
CA ARG A 120 -2.75 2.44 -9.44
C ARG A 120 -3.48 2.87 -8.19
N LEU A 121 -4.78 3.09 -8.34
CA LEU A 121 -5.73 3.24 -7.26
C LEU A 121 -6.60 2.00 -7.23
N THR A 122 -6.50 1.21 -6.17
CA THR A 122 -7.12 -0.12 -6.09
C THR A 122 -7.98 -0.24 -4.84
N VAL A 123 -9.13 -0.89 -4.97
CA VAL A 123 -10.01 -1.24 -3.85
C VAL A 123 -9.80 -2.69 -3.45
N TYR A 124 -9.64 -2.92 -2.16
CA TYR A 124 -9.53 -4.23 -1.54
C TYR A 124 -10.69 -4.42 -0.57
N ASN A 125 -11.20 -5.66 -0.44
CA ASN A 125 -12.24 -6.00 0.52
C ASN A 125 -11.67 -6.23 1.93
N GLU A 126 -12.54 -6.64 2.85
CA GLU A 126 -12.20 -6.87 4.27
C GLU A 126 -11.29 -8.09 4.48
N GLU A 127 -11.23 -9.02 3.51
CA GLU A 127 -10.27 -10.13 3.47
C GLU A 127 -8.95 -9.76 2.79
N GLY A 128 -8.77 -8.48 2.41
CA GLY A 128 -7.56 -7.99 1.73
C GLY A 128 -7.45 -8.44 0.27
N ARG A 129 -8.51 -9.00 -0.31
CA ARG A 129 -8.55 -9.40 -1.72
C ARG A 129 -8.85 -8.18 -2.59
N ARG A 130 -8.14 -8.06 -3.71
CA ARG A 130 -8.38 -7.01 -4.69
C ARG A 130 -9.75 -7.20 -5.33
N ILE A 131 -10.58 -6.16 -5.28
CA ILE A 131 -11.90 -6.15 -5.92
C ILE A 131 -11.83 -5.46 -7.29
N ALA A 132 -11.23 -4.27 -7.35
CA ALA A 132 -11.15 -3.49 -8.57
C ALA A 132 -9.96 -2.54 -8.57
N THR A 133 -9.40 -2.28 -9.74
CA THR A 133 -8.48 -1.16 -9.97
C THR A 133 -9.31 -0.04 -10.59
N LEU A 134 -9.43 1.08 -9.87
CA LEU A 134 -10.25 2.24 -10.27
C LEU A 134 -9.51 3.16 -11.24
N ALA A 135 -8.20 3.30 -11.05
CA ALA A 135 -7.31 4.04 -11.93
C ALA A 135 -5.99 3.27 -12.03
N GLY A 136 -5.36 3.28 -13.21
CA GLY A 136 -4.08 2.63 -13.41
C GLY A 136 -3.46 2.93 -14.76
N ARG A 137 -2.26 3.50 -14.77
CA ARG A 137 -1.42 3.64 -15.97
C ARG A 137 0.04 3.52 -15.62
N GLU A 138 0.84 3.00 -16.56
CA GLU A 138 2.30 2.92 -16.45
C GLU A 138 2.99 4.29 -16.62
N HIS A 139 2.20 5.32 -16.91
CA HIS A 139 2.60 6.71 -17.07
C HIS A 139 1.64 7.64 -16.32
N GLN A 140 1.80 8.95 -16.54
CA GLN A 140 0.96 9.99 -15.98
C GLN A 140 -0.54 9.66 -16.11
N PHE A 141 -1.26 9.91 -15.02
CA PHE A 141 -2.70 9.79 -14.95
C PHE A 141 -3.25 11.03 -14.26
N ASN A 142 -4.30 11.63 -14.81
CA ASN A 142 -5.04 12.71 -14.17
C ASN A 142 -6.50 12.58 -14.59
N ASP A 143 -7.33 12.02 -13.72
CA ASP A 143 -8.76 11.87 -13.96
C ASP A 143 -9.52 11.68 -12.64
N ALA A 144 -10.84 11.75 -12.71
CA ALA A 144 -11.72 11.44 -11.61
C ALA A 144 -12.21 9.99 -11.66
N VAL A 145 -12.30 9.36 -10.49
CA VAL A 145 -12.92 8.04 -10.33
C VAL A 145 -14.04 8.11 -9.30
N VAL A 146 -14.96 7.14 -9.37
CA VAL A 146 -16.06 7.00 -8.40
C VAL A 146 -15.83 5.74 -7.56
N ILE A 147 -15.94 5.89 -6.24
CA ILE A 147 -15.80 4.76 -5.32
C ILE A 147 -16.98 3.79 -5.49
N PRO A 148 -16.73 2.49 -5.79
CA PRO A 148 -17.78 1.51 -5.95
C PRO A 148 -18.42 1.15 -4.59
N LYS A 149 -19.53 0.41 -4.62
CA LYS A 149 -20.19 -0.11 -3.42
C LYS A 149 -19.40 -1.27 -2.79
N VAL A 150 -18.29 -0.95 -2.13
CA VAL A 150 -17.38 -1.91 -1.50
C VAL A 150 -16.98 -1.41 -0.10
N LYS A 151 -16.90 -2.33 0.86
CA LYS A 151 -16.28 -2.10 2.17
C LYS A 151 -14.87 -2.67 2.17
N GLY A 152 -13.94 -2.00 2.84
CA GLY A 152 -12.55 -2.43 2.95
C GLY A 152 -11.56 -1.27 2.83
N LEU A 153 -10.57 -1.43 1.95
CA LEU A 153 -9.45 -0.51 1.81
C LEU A 153 -9.38 0.14 0.43
N LEU A 154 -8.95 1.39 0.42
CA LEU A 154 -8.48 2.08 -0.77
C LEU A 154 -6.94 2.13 -0.72
N ALA A 155 -6.29 1.72 -1.79
CA ALA A 155 -4.85 1.61 -1.87
C ALA A 155 -4.29 2.43 -3.02
N VAL A 156 -3.23 3.19 -2.74
CA VAL A 156 -2.36 3.75 -3.78
C VAL A 156 -1.13 2.85 -3.88
N GLU A 157 -0.88 2.31 -5.07
CA GLU A 157 0.15 1.32 -5.34
C GLU A 157 0.91 1.65 -6.64
N SER A 158 2.17 1.21 -6.73
CA SER A 158 2.98 1.28 -7.96
C SER A 158 2.46 0.29 -9.00
N THR A 159 2.58 0.63 -10.29
CA THR A 159 2.28 -0.30 -11.39
C THR A 159 3.27 -1.45 -11.51
N VAL A 160 4.53 -1.22 -11.13
CA VAL A 160 5.65 -2.15 -11.31
C VAL A 160 5.85 -3.01 -10.06
N ALA A 161 6.18 -2.38 -8.93
CA ALA A 161 6.54 -3.09 -7.69
C ALA A 161 5.34 -3.32 -6.75
N LYS A 162 4.14 -2.86 -7.13
CA LYS A 162 2.94 -2.80 -6.30
C LYS A 162 3.13 -1.96 -5.03
N TRP A 163 3.84 -2.46 -4.02
CA TRP A 163 4.03 -1.75 -2.76
C TRP A 163 5.44 -1.18 -2.66
N GLY A 164 5.56 0.14 -2.49
CA GLY A 164 6.86 0.78 -2.43
C GLY A 164 6.89 2.24 -2.83
N PRO A 165 8.08 2.75 -3.20
CA PRO A 165 8.28 4.05 -3.79
C PRO A 165 7.47 4.27 -5.08
N MET A 166 7.12 5.53 -5.31
CA MET A 166 6.45 6.07 -6.49
C MET A 166 7.04 7.46 -6.75
N THR A 167 6.85 8.03 -7.95
CA THR A 167 7.36 9.39 -8.25
C THR A 167 6.59 10.42 -7.42
N HIS A 168 5.29 10.50 -7.63
CA HIS A 168 4.34 11.26 -6.83
C HIS A 168 2.92 10.79 -7.14
N TRP A 169 2.03 10.98 -6.19
CA TRP A 169 0.60 10.81 -6.37
C TRP A 169 -0.17 11.83 -5.54
N SER A 170 -1.38 12.16 -5.97
CA SER A 170 -2.32 13.00 -5.25
C SER A 170 -3.74 12.43 -5.34
N LEU A 171 -4.49 12.55 -4.24
CA LEU A 171 -5.91 12.21 -4.16
C LEU A 171 -6.65 13.41 -3.56
N ARG A 172 -7.78 13.79 -4.16
CA ARG A 172 -8.65 14.84 -3.61
C ARG A 172 -10.10 14.39 -3.72
N THR A 173 -10.83 14.46 -2.61
CA THR A 173 -12.29 14.28 -2.61
C THR A 173 -12.94 15.47 -3.30
N GLU A 174 -13.76 15.21 -4.31
CA GLU A 174 -14.54 16.24 -4.96
C GLU A 174 -15.89 16.41 -4.24
N PRO A 175 -16.39 17.65 -4.10
CA PRO A 175 -17.73 17.86 -3.59
C PRO A 175 -18.72 17.16 -4.52
N THR A 176 -19.62 16.38 -3.94
CA THR A 176 -20.75 15.81 -4.69
C THR A 176 -21.56 16.99 -5.21
N THR A 177 -21.55 17.22 -6.52
CA THR A 177 -22.43 18.21 -7.13
C THR A 177 -23.84 17.72 -6.91
N ALA A 178 -24.55 18.33 -5.95
CA ALA A 178 -25.97 18.10 -5.76
C ALA A 178 -26.64 18.54 -7.05
N THR A 179 -27.03 17.56 -7.88
CA THR A 179 -27.87 17.82 -9.04
C THR A 179 -29.21 18.26 -8.47
N SER A 180 -29.50 19.54 -8.66
CA SER A 180 -30.77 20.19 -8.28
C SER A 180 -31.89 19.74 -9.20
#